data_AF-X0TBS2-F1
#
_entry.id   AF-X0TBS2-F1
#
_cell.length_a   1.000
_cell.length_b   1.000
_cell.length_c   1.000
_cell.angle_alpha   90.00
_cell.angle_beta   90.00
_cell.angle_gamma   90.00
#
_symmetry.space_group_name_H-M   'P 1'
#
loop_
_entity.id
_entity.type
_entity.pdbx_description
1 polymer ?
#
loop_
_entity_poly.entity_id
_entity_poly.type
_entity_poly.pdbx_seq_one_letter_code
_entity_poly.pdbx_strand_id
1 'polypeptide(L)'
;MFGLFETGFANFTWGNGVMLAVGAAFLYLGIARKMEPLLLVPIGFGVVLINLPLGGLMETIVEGKVMEAYAIGGEPAAILSRVFHYGLVWE
;
A
#
# COMPACT_ATOMS: atom_id res chain seq x y z
N MET A 1 -8.04 6.72 -28.54
CA MET A 1 -6.65 7.12 -28.22
C MET A 1 -6.31 6.42 -26.92
N PHE A 2 -5.28 5.56 -26.89
CA PHE A 2 -5.02 4.66 -25.76
C PHE A 2 -4.81 5.46 -24.45
N GLY A 3 -5.71 5.29 -23.48
CA GLY A 3 -5.75 6.01 -22.20
C GLY A 3 -4.62 5.64 -21.23
N LEU A 4 -3.41 5.36 -21.74
CA LEU A 4 -2.23 5.00 -20.92
C LEU A 4 -1.90 6.05 -19.86
N PHE A 5 -2.18 7.33 -20.15
CA PHE A 5 -1.99 8.44 -19.22
C PHE A 5 -3.05 8.52 -18.10
N GLU A 6 -4.13 7.74 -18.18
CA GLU A 6 -5.18 7.63 -17.14
C GLU A 6 -5.04 6.31 -16.34
N THR A 7 -4.06 5.47 -16.69
CA THR A 7 -3.85 4.18 -16.03
C THR A 7 -3.01 4.31 -14.76
N GLY A 8 -3.01 3.26 -13.93
CA GLY A 8 -2.13 3.17 -12.75
C GLY A 8 -0.65 3.39 -13.05
N PHE A 9 -0.18 3.19 -14.29
CA PHE A 9 1.19 3.52 -14.69
C PHE A 9 1.49 5.02 -14.66
N ALA A 10 0.50 5.88 -14.91
CA ALA A 10 0.68 7.33 -14.88
C ALA A 10 0.80 7.87 -13.44
N ASN A 11 0.17 7.20 -12.48
CA ASN A 11 0.24 7.51 -11.05
C ASN A 11 1.36 6.75 -10.33
N PHE A 12 2.21 6.05 -11.08
CA PHE A 12 3.30 5.27 -10.51
C PHE A 12 4.48 6.16 -10.13
N THR A 13 4.78 6.24 -8.83
CA THR A 13 5.98 6.94 -8.36
C THR A 13 7.17 5.99 -8.25
N TRP A 14 8.39 6.54 -8.28
CA TRP A 14 9.61 5.77 -8.05
C TRP A 14 9.61 5.06 -6.69
N GLY A 15 9.06 5.69 -5.65
CA GLY A 15 8.95 5.11 -4.32
C GLY A 15 8.10 3.83 -4.31
N ASN A 16 6.95 3.85 -4.99
CA ASN A 16 6.08 2.68 -5.15
C ASN A 16 6.85 1.52 -5.81
N GLY A 17 7.65 1.81 -6.85
CA GLY A 17 8.46 0.79 -7.52
C GLY A 17 9.51 0.15 -6.63
N VAL A 18 10.21 0.95 -5.81
CA VAL A 18 11.17 0.42 -4.84
C VAL A 18 10.46 -0.47 -3.81
N MET A 19 9.34 -0.04 -3.27
CA MET A 19 8.60 -0.82 -2.27
C MET A 19 8.00 -2.10 -2.86
N LEU A 20 7.54 -2.08 -4.12
CA LEU A 20 7.11 -3.29 -4.82
C LEU A 20 8.26 -4.29 -4.99
N ALA A 21 9.47 -3.82 -5.31
CA ALA A 21 10.65 -4.66 -5.37
C ALA A 21 11.00 -5.27 -4.00
N VAL A 22 10.88 -4.49 -2.91
CA VAL A 22 11.06 -4.98 -1.54
C VAL A 22 10.00 -6.02 -1.16
N GLY A 23 8.72 -5.77 -1.48
CA GLY A 23 7.63 -6.73 -1.26
C GLY A 23 7.86 -8.03 -2.02
N ALA A 24 8.27 -7.94 -3.29
CA ALA A 24 8.65 -9.10 -4.09
C ALA A 24 9.86 -9.86 -3.51
N ALA A 25 10.84 -9.15 -2.96
CA ALA A 25 11.97 -9.77 -2.28
C ALA A 25 11.52 -10.54 -1.02
N PHE A 26 10.63 -9.98 -0.21
CA PHE A 26 10.07 -10.67 0.96
C PHE A 26 9.24 -11.90 0.56
N LEU A 27 8.43 -11.80 -0.49
CA LEU A 27 7.71 -12.95 -1.04
C LEU A 27 8.68 -14.03 -1.55
N TYR A 28 9.75 -13.65 -2.24
CA TYR A 28 10.79 -14.58 -2.69
C TYR A 28 11.48 -15.28 -1.51
N LEU A 29 11.88 -14.54 -0.48
CA LEU A 29 12.52 -15.11 0.71
C LEU A 29 11.57 -16.04 1.48
N GLY A 30 10.31 -15.63 1.64
CA GLY A 30 9.28 -16.43 2.30
C GLY A 30 8.92 -17.71 1.56
N ILE A 31 8.75 -17.64 0.24
CA ILE A 31 8.26 -18.77 -0.58
C ILE A 31 9.42 -19.65 -1.08
N ALA A 32 10.39 -19.05 -1.78
CA ALA A 32 11.46 -19.79 -2.45
C ALA A 32 12.56 -20.20 -1.47
N ARG A 33 12.93 -19.33 -0.53
CA ARG A 33 13.96 -19.62 0.48
C ARG A 33 13.40 -20.17 1.78
N LYS A 34 12.07 -20.24 1.94
CA LYS A 34 11.38 -20.72 3.16
C LYS A 34 11.87 -20.04 4.44
N MET A 35 12.33 -18.80 4.34
CA MET A 35 12.71 -18.00 5.51
C MET A 35 11.44 -17.45 6.13
N GLU A 36 11.16 -17.79 7.39
CA GLU A 36 9.99 -17.32 8.15
C GLU A 36 8.71 -17.14 7.30
N PRO A 37 8.26 -18.19 6.57
CA PRO A 37 7.20 -18.07 5.57
C PRO A 37 5.89 -17.54 6.17
N LEU A 38 5.63 -17.87 7.44
CA LEU A 38 4.45 -17.42 8.18
C LEU A 38 4.42 -15.91 8.41
N LEU A 39 5.58 -15.24 8.40
CA LEU A 39 5.69 -13.79 8.62
C LEU A 39 5.99 -13.05 7.31
N LEU A 40 7.01 -13.48 6.57
CA LEU A 40 7.46 -12.77 5.37
C LEU A 40 6.43 -12.80 4.24
N VAL A 41 5.64 -13.86 4.10
CA VAL A 41 4.63 -13.94 3.04
C VAL A 41 3.49 -12.94 3.29
N PRO A 42 2.84 -12.91 4.48
CA PRO A 42 1.84 -11.87 4.78
C PRO A 42 2.39 -10.45 4.70
N ILE A 43 3.61 -10.21 5.20
CA ILE A 43 4.24 -8.88 5.16
C ILE A 43 4.51 -8.45 3.72
N GLY A 44 5.16 -9.30 2.92
CA GLY A 44 5.46 -9.01 1.52
C GLY A 44 4.19 -8.78 0.70
N PHE A 45 3.13 -9.56 0.95
CA PHE A 45 1.83 -9.37 0.31
C PHE A 45 1.21 -8.01 0.68
N GLY A 46 1.24 -7.64 1.96
CA GLY A 46 0.77 -6.32 2.41
C GLY A 46 1.54 -5.18 1.74
N VAL A 47 2.87 -5.25 1.71
CA VAL A 47 3.72 -4.25 1.05
C VAL A 47 3.34 -4.08 -0.42
N VAL A 48 3.12 -5.19 -1.14
CA VAL A 48 2.71 -5.12 -2.54
C VAL A 48 1.35 -4.45 -2.67
N LEU A 49 0.34 -4.88 -1.92
CA LEU A 49 -1.02 -4.35 -2.02
C LEU A 49 -1.10 -2.85 -1.76
N ILE A 50 -0.39 -2.35 -0.74
CA ILE A 50 -0.47 -0.94 -0.32
C ILE A 50 0.26 -0.01 -1.30
N ASN A 51 1.26 -0.52 -2.02
CA ASN A 51 2.08 0.28 -2.94
C ASN A 51 1.59 0.23 -4.40
N LEU A 52 0.48 -0.45 -4.70
CA LEU A 52 -0.14 -0.39 -6.02
C LEU A 52 -0.76 1.00 -6.27
N PRO A 53 -0.44 1.66 -7.39
CA PRO A 53 -1.04 2.95 -7.74
C PRO A 53 -2.55 2.80 -7.96
N LEU A 54 -3.33 3.79 -7.52
CA LEU A 54 -4.80 3.76 -7.55
C LEU A 54 -5.41 2.57 -6.79
N GLY A 55 -4.66 1.96 -5.85
CA GLY A 55 -5.15 0.83 -5.06
C GLY A 55 -6.22 1.24 -4.03
N GLY A 56 -6.22 2.50 -3.61
CA GLY A 56 -7.25 3.06 -2.72
C GLY A 56 -7.36 2.43 -1.34
N LEU A 57 -6.38 1.60 -0.93
CA LEU A 57 -6.49 0.81 0.31
C LEU A 57 -6.15 1.60 1.57
N MET A 58 -5.36 2.68 1.45
CA MET A 58 -4.87 3.51 2.55
C MET A 58 -5.31 4.98 2.44
N GLU A 59 -6.31 5.29 1.60
CA GLU A 59 -6.75 6.66 1.37
C GLU A 59 -7.28 7.33 2.63
N THR A 60 -6.89 8.59 2.80
CA THR A 60 -7.34 9.44 3.91
C THR A 60 -7.79 10.79 3.37
N ILE A 61 -8.87 11.33 3.91
CA ILE A 61 -9.39 12.65 3.53
C ILE A 61 -8.79 13.70 4.48
N VAL A 62 -8.02 14.62 3.92
CA VAL A 62 -7.45 15.77 4.63
C VAL A 62 -8.00 17.02 4.00
N GLU A 63 -8.71 17.84 4.79
CA GLU A 63 -9.29 19.12 4.32
C GLU A 63 -10.16 18.97 3.04
N GLY A 64 -10.90 17.87 2.93
CA GLY A 64 -11.77 17.59 1.78
C GLY A 64 -11.04 17.06 0.53
N LYS A 65 -9.72 16.83 0.59
CA LYS A 65 -8.93 16.19 -0.47
C LYS A 65 -8.60 14.74 -0.11
N VAL A 66 -8.74 13.85 -1.08
CA VAL A 66 -8.31 12.44 -0.95
C VAL A 66 -6.79 12.38 -1.13
N MET A 67 -6.11 11.86 -0.13
CA MET A 67 -4.69 11.52 -0.20
C MET A 67 -4.55 10.01 -0.38
N GLU A 68 -3.74 9.57 -1.34
CA GLU A 68 -3.44 8.14 -1.59
C GLU A 68 -2.48 7.53 -0.55
N ALA A 69 -2.49 8.04 0.67
CA ALA A 69 -1.69 7.56 1.77
C ALA A 69 -2.38 7.87 3.09
N TYR A 70 -2.01 7.12 4.13
CA TYR A 70 -2.49 7.38 5.47
C TYR A 70 -1.91 8.71 5.99
N ALA A 71 -2.79 9.62 6.41
CA ALA A 71 -2.41 10.90 6.99
C ALA A 71 -2.90 10.99 8.44
N ILE A 72 -2.00 11.32 9.36
CA ILE A 72 -2.34 11.48 10.77
C ILE A 72 -3.20 12.73 10.93
N GLY A 73 -4.38 12.58 11.56
CA GLY A 73 -5.36 13.65 11.74
C GLY A 73 -6.30 13.88 10.55
N GLY A 74 -6.22 13.04 9.50
CA GLY A 74 -7.22 13.00 8.43
C GLY A 74 -8.27 11.91 8.66
N GLU A 75 -9.44 12.07 8.03
CA GLU A 75 -10.54 11.13 8.12
C GLU A 75 -10.25 9.87 7.28
N PRO A 76 -10.20 8.66 7.87
CA PRO A 76 -9.85 7.45 7.13
C PRO A 76 -10.97 7.04 6.16
N ALA A 77 -10.70 7.12 4.85
CA ALA A 77 -11.67 6.81 3.81
C ALA A 77 -11.63 5.33 3.40
N ALA A 78 -10.45 4.75 3.35
CA ALA A 78 -10.24 3.38 2.93
C ALA A 78 -10.36 2.34 4.06
N ILE A 79 -10.49 1.07 3.68
CA ILE A 79 -10.62 -0.02 4.65
C ILE A 79 -9.34 -0.16 5.49
N LEU A 80 -8.15 -0.18 4.89
CA LEU A 80 -6.92 -0.35 5.69
C LEU A 80 -6.61 0.92 6.49
N SER A 81 -6.88 2.12 5.97
CA SER A 81 -6.74 3.35 6.76
C SER A 81 -7.66 3.35 7.98
N ARG A 82 -8.88 2.79 7.89
CA ARG A 82 -9.78 2.64 9.05
C ARG A 82 -9.25 1.62 10.05
N VAL A 83 -8.75 0.48 9.57
CA VAL A 83 -8.14 -0.54 10.43
C VAL A 83 -6.91 0.03 11.14
N PHE A 84 -6.08 0.82 10.45
CA PHE A 84 -4.92 1.46 11.05
C PHE A 84 -5.33 2.53 12.06
N HIS A 85 -6.26 3.40 11.70
CA HIS A 85 -6.72 4.47 12.57
C HIS A 85 -7.39 3.94 13.84
N TYR A 86 -8.32 2.99 13.74
CA TYR A 86 -9.03 2.47 14.91
C TYR A 86 -8.30 1.32 15.64
N GLY A 87 -7.38 0.62 14.98
CA GLY A 87 -6.73 -0.58 15.52
C GLY A 87 -5.28 -0.38 15.96
N LEU A 88 -4.55 0.59 15.39
CA LEU A 88 -3.12 0.79 15.65
C LEU A 88 -2.79 2.18 16.20
N VAL A 89 -3.54 3.19 15.79
CA VAL A 89 -3.45 4.55 16.35
C VAL A 89 -4.35 4.59 17.59
N TRP A 90 -3.74 4.33 18.73
CA TRP A 90 -4.37 4.54 20.03
C TRP A 90 -4.37 6.05 20.29
N GLU A 91 -5.45 6.73 19.95
CA GLU A 91 -5.78 8.02 20.57
C GLU A 91 -6.14 7.84 22.05
#